data_AF-A0A5S9RC91-F1
#
_entry.id   AF-A0A5S9RC91-F1
#
_cell.length_a   1.000
_cell.length_b   1.000
_cell.length_c   1.000
_cell.angle_alpha   90.00
_cell.angle_beta   90.00
_cell.angle_gamma   90.00
#
_symmetry.space_group_name_H-M   'P 1'
#
loop_
_entity.id
_entity.type
_entity.pdbx_description
1 polymer ?
#
loop_
_entity_poly.entity_id
_entity_poly.type
_entity_poly.pdbx_seq_one_letter_code
_entity_poly.pdbx_strand_id
1 'polypeptide(L)'
;MLLCGMRTTIDLPEDLHRLAQAIARDTHRSLSETVADLIRRGLVAGNSTAAVSKDPRTGLPLVSVGTIVTSEDVRSLEDEE
;
A
#
# COMPACT_ATOMS: atom_id res chain seq x y z
N MET A 1 5.00 -3.48 -23.31
CA MET A 1 3.55 -3.77 -23.26
C MET A 1 2.82 -2.49 -22.88
N LEU A 2 2.24 -1.78 -23.87
CA LEU A 2 1.41 -0.60 -23.60
C LEU A 2 0.11 -1.07 -22.94
N LEU A 3 -0.10 -0.71 -21.67
CA LEU A 3 -1.40 -0.81 -21.00
C LEU A 3 -2.35 0.14 -21.76
N CYS A 4 -3.18 -0.41 -22.65
CA CYS A 4 -4.30 0.33 -23.23
C CYS A 4 -5.40 0.44 -22.15
N GLY A 5 -5.13 1.28 -21.15
CA GLY A 5 -6.10 1.68 -20.13
C GLY A 5 -6.78 2.97 -20.54
N MET A 6 -8.08 3.08 -20.26
CA MET A 6 -8.78 4.36 -20.42
C MET A 6 -8.14 5.43 -19.54
N ARG A 7 -7.87 6.62 -20.12
CA ARG A 7 -7.47 7.80 -19.35
C ARG A 7 -8.71 8.47 -18.79
N THR A 8 -8.80 8.52 -17.47
CA THR A 8 -9.83 9.27 -16.76
C THR A 8 -9.26 10.61 -16.29
N THR A 9 -10.00 11.68 -16.53
CA THR A 9 -9.71 12.99 -15.91
C THR A 9 -10.50 13.06 -14.61
N ILE A 10 -9.80 13.26 -13.51
CA ILE A 10 -10.40 13.43 -12.18
C ILE A 10 -9.87 14.73 -11.58
N ASP A 11 -10.73 15.43 -10.84
CA ASP A 11 -10.28 16.51 -9.98
C ASP A 11 -9.60 15.91 -8.74
N LEU A 12 -8.31 16.22 -8.58
CA LEU A 12 -7.52 15.75 -7.44
C LEU A 12 -7.21 16.97 -6.54
N PRO A 13 -7.60 16.93 -5.25
CA PRO A 13 -7.18 17.93 -4.27
C PRO A 13 -5.68 18.18 -4.30
N GLU A 14 -5.26 19.44 -4.09
CA GLU A 14 -3.86 19.85 -4.26
C GLU A 14 -2.90 19.10 -3.32
N ASP A 15 -3.33 18.85 -2.09
CA ASP A 15 -2.60 18.06 -1.10
C ASP A 15 -2.37 16.62 -1.58
N LEU A 16 -3.39 15.97 -2.14
CA LEU A 16 -3.26 14.64 -2.72
C LEU A 16 -2.37 14.63 -3.96
N HIS A 17 -2.44 15.67 -4.80
CA HIS A 17 -1.56 15.81 -5.95
C HIS A 17 -0.09 15.89 -5.52
N ARG A 18 0.23 16.72 -4.52
CA ARG A 18 1.60 16.85 -3.99
C ARG A 18 2.12 15.54 -3.40
N LEU A 19 1.29 14.84 -2.62
CA LEU A 19 1.64 13.54 -2.04
C LEU A 19 1.91 12.48 -3.12
N ALA A 20 1.01 12.37 -4.10
CA ALA A 20 1.18 11.43 -5.21
C ALA A 20 2.44 11.75 -6.03
N GLN A 21 2.75 13.04 -6.23
CA GLN A 21 3.97 13.46 -6.91
C GLN A 21 5.25 13.12 -6.14
N ALA A 22 5.25 13.28 -4.81
CA ALA A 22 6.38 12.89 -3.97
C ALA A 22 6.63 11.37 -4.06
N ILE A 23 5.57 10.56 -3.91
CA ILE A 23 5.66 9.09 -4.02
C ILE A 23 6.15 8.66 -5.40
N ALA A 24 5.66 9.30 -6.47
CA ALA A 24 6.07 9.00 -7.84
C ALA A 24 7.58 9.28 -8.03
N ARG A 25 8.08 10.39 -7.49
CA ARG A 25 9.52 10.74 -7.53
C ARG A 25 10.36 9.73 -6.76
N ASP A 26 10.00 9.42 -5.52
CA ASP A 26 10.76 8.51 -4.67
C ASP A 26 10.80 7.09 -5.26
N THR A 27 9.70 6.66 -5.88
CA THR A 27 9.60 5.33 -6.50
C THR A 27 10.02 5.28 -7.98
N HIS A 28 10.50 6.39 -8.56
CA HIS A 28 10.89 6.50 -9.97
C HIS A 28 9.80 6.02 -10.96
N ARG A 29 8.53 6.27 -10.63
CA ARG A 29 7.37 5.90 -11.45
C ARG A 29 6.64 7.13 -11.99
N SER A 30 5.81 6.93 -13.00
CA SER A 30 4.97 8.02 -13.53
C SER A 30 3.81 8.34 -12.58
N LEU A 31 3.35 9.60 -12.56
CA LEU A 31 2.25 10.01 -11.67
C LEU A 31 0.97 9.20 -11.93
N SER A 32 0.62 8.95 -13.19
CA SER A 32 -0.57 8.14 -13.54
C SER A 32 -0.48 6.71 -13.03
N GLU A 33 0.70 6.09 -13.12
CA GLU A 33 0.94 4.75 -12.60
C GLU A 33 0.86 4.70 -11.07
N THR A 34 1.51 5.66 -10.40
CA THR A 34 1.45 5.78 -8.93
C THR A 34 0.02 5.98 -8.44
N VAL A 35 -0.76 6.87 -9.07
CA VAL A 35 -2.15 7.11 -8.71
C VAL A 35 -3.00 5.84 -8.92
N ALA A 36 -2.83 5.13 -10.04
CA ALA A 36 -3.55 3.89 -10.29
C ALA A 36 -3.24 2.79 -9.27
N ASP A 37 -1.97 2.64 -8.87
CA ASP A 37 -1.53 1.70 -7.84
C ASP A 37 -2.12 2.06 -6.46
N LEU A 38 -2.04 3.35 -6.07
CA LEU A 38 -2.60 3.83 -4.80
C LEU A 38 -4.12 3.63 -4.71
N ILE A 39 -4.86 3.93 -5.78
CA ILE A 39 -6.31 3.71 -5.83
C ILE A 39 -6.61 2.21 -5.69
N ARG A 40 -5.90 1.34 -6.41
CA ARG A 40 -6.10 -0.12 -6.31
C ARG A 40 -5.87 -0.61 -4.88
N ARG A 41 -4.79 -0.15 -4.23
CA ARG A 41 -4.49 -0.50 -2.83
C ARG A 41 -5.57 0.00 -1.87
N GLY A 42 -6.03 1.25 -2.04
CA GLY A 42 -7.09 1.82 -1.20
C GLY A 42 -8.42 1.07 -1.33
N LEU A 43 -8.78 0.66 -2.55
CA LEU A 43 -9.99 -0.12 -2.81
C LEU A 43 -9.91 -1.54 -2.22
N VAL A 44 -8.73 -2.18 -2.26
CA VAL A 44 -8.51 -3.49 -1.62
C VAL A 44 -8.50 -3.37 -0.09
N ALA A 45 -7.84 -2.35 0.46
CA ALA A 45 -7.74 -2.11 1.89
C ALA A 45 -9.08 -1.75 2.54
N GLY A 46 -9.97 -1.05 1.82
CA GLY A 46 -11.33 -0.74 2.31
C GLY A 46 -12.18 -1.98 2.63
N ASN A 47 -11.81 -3.15 2.08
CA ASN A 47 -12.47 -4.42 2.34
C ASN A 47 -11.90 -5.18 3.55
N SER A 48 -10.75 -4.75 4.07
CA SER A 48 -10.04 -5.37 5.18
C SER A 48 -9.70 -4.30 6.20
N THR A 49 -10.67 -3.92 7.03
CA THR A 49 -10.38 -3.15 8.24
C THR A 49 -9.59 -4.06 9.20
N ALA A 50 -8.27 -4.11 9.03
CA ALA A 50 -7.38 -4.62 10.06
C ALA A 50 -7.60 -3.72 11.28
N ALA A 51 -8.40 -4.20 12.23
CA ALA A 51 -8.75 -3.44 13.42
C ALA A 51 -7.44 -3.18 14.19
N VAL A 52 -7.01 -1.92 14.19
CA VAL A 52 -5.90 -1.48 15.04
C VAL A 52 -6.46 -1.42 16.46
N SER A 53 -6.18 -2.45 17.25
CA SER A 53 -6.50 -2.49 18.67
C SER A 53 -5.31 -1.96 19.47
N LYS A 54 -5.47 -1.74 20.78
CA LYS A 54 -4.34 -1.51 21.68
C LYS A 54 -4.11 -2.74 22.53
N ASP A 55 -2.86 -3.17 22.65
CA ASP A 55 -2.51 -4.26 23.54
C ASP A 55 -2.74 -3.82 25.01
N PRO A 56 -3.50 -4.58 25.82
CA PRO A 56 -3.89 -4.16 27.16
C PRO A 56 -2.75 -4.21 28.19
N ARG A 57 -1.63 -4.89 27.89
CA ARG A 57 -0.48 -5.02 28.79
C ARG A 57 0.57 -3.94 28.55
N THR A 58 0.75 -3.55 27.30
CA THR A 58 1.82 -2.63 26.86
C THR A 58 1.30 -1.27 26.42
N GLY A 59 0.01 -1.16 26.05
CA GLY A 59 -0.60 0.05 25.52
C GLY A 59 -0.21 0.37 24.08
N LEU A 60 0.59 -0.48 23.42
CA LEU A 60 1.05 -0.28 22.05
C LEU A 60 -0.04 -0.63 21.02
N PRO A 61 -0.01 -0.01 19.82
CA PRO A 61 -0.89 -0.40 18.71
C PRO A 61 -0.66 -1.87 18.31
N LEU A 62 -1.74 -2.63 18.26
CA LEU A 62 -1.79 -4.02 17.83
C LEU A 62 -2.54 -4.10 16.51
N VAL A 63 -1.89 -4.65 15.48
CA VAL A 63 -2.47 -4.87 14.15
C VAL A 63 -2.47 -6.35 13.84
N SER A 64 -3.64 -6.91 13.49
CA SER A 64 -3.74 -8.29 13.02
C SER A 64 -3.74 -8.33 11.50
N VAL A 65 -2.75 -9.01 10.92
CA VAL A 65 -2.53 -9.11 9.46
C VAL A 65 -3.20 -10.37 8.88
N GLY A 66 -3.84 -11.21 9.71
CA GLY A 66 -4.65 -12.36 9.27
C GLY A 66 -3.85 -13.58 8.78
N THR A 67 -2.54 -13.46 8.60
CA THR A 67 -1.63 -14.57 8.24
C THR A 67 -0.66 -14.82 9.39
N ILE A 68 -0.49 -16.08 9.77
CA ILE A 68 0.52 -16.50 10.75
C ILE A 68 1.85 -16.60 10.00
N VAL A 69 2.84 -15.80 10.40
CA VAL A 69 4.21 -15.86 9.87
C VAL A 69 5.07 -16.65 10.86
N THR A 70 5.70 -17.71 10.39
CA THR A 70 6.59 -18.58 11.16
C THR A 70 8.06 -18.24 10.93
N SER A 71 8.95 -18.70 11.81
CA SER A 71 10.40 -18.55 11.60
C SER A 71 10.91 -19.26 10.35
N GLU A 72 10.20 -20.28 9.85
CA GLU A 72 10.54 -20.96 8.59
C GLU A 72 10.20 -20.07 7.40
N ASP A 73 9.03 -19.43 7.40
CA ASP A 73 8.62 -18.48 6.34
C ASP A 73 9.61 -17.33 6.17
N VAL A 74 10.26 -16.90 7.27
CA VAL A 74 11.31 -15.87 7.24
C VAL A 74 12.59 -16.40 6.61
N ARG A 75 13.05 -17.59 7.04
CA ARG A 75 14.31 -18.19 6.56
C ARG A 75 14.28 -18.48 5.06
N SER A 76 13.16 -18.97 4.55
CA SER A 76 13.00 -19.27 3.12
C SER A 76 13.08 -18.03 2.21
N LEU A 77 12.92 -16.81 2.74
CA LEU A 77 13.06 -15.56 1.98
C LEU A 77 14.51 -15.05 1.93
N GLU A 78 15.38 -15.50 2.83
CA GLU A 78 16.78 -15.09 2.91
C GLU A 78 17.69 -15.92 1.97
N ASP A 79 17.22 -17.07 1.49
CA ASP A 79 17.98 -18.03 0.68
C ASP A 79 17.92 -17.78 -0.85
N GLU A 80 17.17 -16.76 -1.31
CA GLU A 80 17.21 -16.29 -2.71
C GLU A 80 18.18 -15.11 -2.87
N GLU A 81 19.49 -15.39 -2.91
CA GLU A 81 20.55 -14.48 -3.37
C GLU A 81 21.16 -14.95 -4.71
#